data_AF-A0A7V5XHT5-F1
#
_entry.id   AF-A0A7V5XHT5-F1
#
_cell.length_a   1.000
_cell.length_b   1.000
_cell.length_c   1.000
_cell.angle_alpha   90.00
_cell.angle_beta   90.00
_cell.angle_gamma   90.00
#
_symmetry.space_group_name_H-M   'P 1'
#
loop_
_entity.id
_entity.type
_entity.pdbx_description
1 polymer ?
#
loop_
_entity_poly.entity_id
_entity_poly.type
_entity_poly.pdbx_seq_one_letter_code
_entity_poly.pdbx_strand_id
1 'polypeptide(L)'
;MKQTVLLILGMHRSGTSVLTGMLNILGVPLGNKLLPPLPDNPKGFFENAEITLFNEKILLPSLNSSWWDLLPVNTELEIPYDLVDKAKTIILNNFKDTEIFAIKDPRLCILFPFWERVLKDLSIDIKIIIPIRNPYEVAMSLKHRNAFTVEHGLLLWCKHVLYAEYYSRRYQRIFVYFDDLLNNPKKVIAKIKKTLDIEFPHTYKDVQKEIEGFLEKELKHYNLTNVFSVEIPFIKDTIKLFFPRVKKLNYEYLNKLKNQYDTWVQFMHSAICSKCLTPVIKYNYEIINKYFDLFRVDNITFNLLSRTLNFGGLACLKKEIESKYTLIANLKQQAINIEWNLPSPGYVKHNPENPYSKSARFLCQNIKIIGNEAIEIKIYINENNGIKDLLSTLRINI
;
A
#
# COMPACT_ATOMS: atom_id res chain seq x y z
N MET A 1 14.41 30.21 -24.11
CA MET A 1 13.17 29.80 -23.42
C MET A 1 13.50 29.40 -21.99
N LYS A 2 12.56 29.47 -21.06
CA LYS A 2 12.75 28.91 -19.71
C LYS A 2 12.83 27.39 -19.83
N GLN A 3 13.85 26.77 -19.25
CA GLN A 3 14.00 25.31 -19.26
C GLN A 3 12.78 24.64 -18.63
N THR A 4 12.30 23.53 -19.21
CA THR A 4 11.14 22.78 -18.73
C THR A 4 11.53 21.39 -18.25
N VAL A 5 11.07 21.01 -17.06
CA VAL A 5 11.19 19.64 -16.55
C VAL A 5 9.85 18.91 -16.61
N LEU A 6 9.88 17.69 -17.13
CA LEU A 6 8.82 16.71 -17.02
C LEU A 6 9.10 15.82 -15.80
N LEU A 7 8.30 15.96 -14.74
CA LEU A 7 8.38 15.07 -13.59
C LEU A 7 7.41 13.91 -13.76
N ILE A 8 7.94 12.69 -13.73
CA ILE A 8 7.16 11.46 -13.79
C ILE A 8 6.87 11.00 -12.36
N LEU A 9 5.66 11.29 -11.87
CA LEU A 9 5.25 11.01 -10.50
C LEU A 9 4.34 9.78 -10.46
N GLY A 10 4.91 8.61 -10.17
CA GLY A 10 4.12 7.40 -9.99
C GLY A 10 4.80 6.36 -9.12
N MET A 11 3.99 5.52 -8.48
CA MET A 11 4.47 4.36 -7.73
C MET A 11 5.31 3.43 -8.62
N HIS A 12 6.28 2.73 -8.02
CA HIS A 12 6.97 1.63 -8.67
C HIS A 12 5.96 0.67 -9.34
N ARG A 13 6.32 0.10 -10.50
CA ARG A 13 5.50 -0.85 -11.26
C ARG A 13 4.20 -0.27 -11.87
N SER A 14 3.94 1.03 -11.72
CA SER A 14 2.81 1.73 -12.37
C SER A 14 3.05 2.11 -13.83
N GLY A 15 4.12 1.60 -14.46
CA GLY A 15 4.47 1.95 -15.84
C GLY A 15 5.34 3.21 -15.98
N THR A 16 5.94 3.70 -14.88
CA THR A 16 6.84 4.87 -14.90
C THR A 16 8.03 4.67 -15.84
N SER A 17 8.68 3.49 -15.82
CA SER A 17 9.80 3.18 -16.72
C SER A 17 9.36 3.12 -18.20
N VAL A 18 8.19 2.55 -18.49
CA VAL A 18 7.65 2.46 -19.87
C VAL A 18 7.34 3.86 -20.41
N LEU A 19 6.69 4.70 -19.61
CA LEU A 19 6.44 6.09 -19.97
C LEU A 19 7.75 6.85 -20.19
N THR A 20 8.72 6.70 -19.30
CA THR A 20 9.99 7.45 -19.36
C THR A 20 10.86 6.98 -20.53
N GLY A 21 10.90 5.68 -20.81
CA GLY A 21 11.59 5.15 -21.99
C GLY A 21 10.99 5.66 -23.29
N MET A 22 9.65 5.77 -23.39
CA MET A 22 9.00 6.39 -24.54
C MET A 22 9.38 7.88 -24.68
N LEU A 23 9.45 8.64 -23.59
CA LEU A 23 9.90 10.05 -23.61
C LEU A 23 11.36 10.16 -24.07
N ASN A 24 12.22 9.24 -23.62
CA ASN A 24 13.61 9.18 -24.06
C ASN A 24 13.74 8.91 -25.55
N ILE A 25 12.94 7.98 -26.10
CA ILE A 25 12.87 7.71 -27.54
C ILE A 25 12.37 8.94 -28.32
N LEU A 26 11.47 9.74 -27.73
CA LEU A 26 11.02 11.02 -28.30
C LEU A 26 12.09 12.14 -28.20
N GLY A 27 13.29 11.82 -27.70
CA GLY A 27 14.42 12.71 -27.61
C GLY A 27 14.48 13.54 -26.32
N VAL A 28 13.62 13.26 -25.32
CA VAL A 28 13.67 13.97 -24.03
C VAL A 28 14.85 13.44 -23.19
N PRO A 29 15.86 14.26 -22.88
CA PRO A 29 17.02 13.84 -22.09
C PRO A 29 16.65 13.44 -20.66
N LEU A 30 17.34 12.42 -20.15
CA LEU A 30 17.19 11.89 -18.77
C LEU A 30 18.45 12.12 -17.89
N GLY A 31 19.41 12.87 -18.42
CA GLY A 31 20.69 13.18 -17.79
C GLY A 31 21.81 12.22 -18.21
N ASN A 32 22.98 12.41 -17.63
CA ASN A 32 24.22 11.82 -18.15
C ASN A 32 24.40 10.35 -17.78
N LYS A 33 23.76 9.90 -16.68
CA LYS A 33 23.92 8.55 -16.15
C LYS A 33 22.60 7.99 -15.64
N LEU A 34 22.15 6.90 -16.26
CA LEU A 34 20.98 6.16 -15.82
C LEU A 34 21.36 4.96 -14.95
N LEU A 35 20.45 4.55 -14.06
CA LEU A 35 20.59 3.29 -13.35
C LEU A 35 20.61 2.12 -14.36
N PRO A 36 21.52 1.15 -14.18
CA PRO A 36 21.62 -0.01 -15.07
C PRO A 36 20.35 -0.87 -14.99
N PRO A 37 19.97 -1.56 -16.08
CA PRO A 37 18.89 -2.54 -16.05
C PRO A 37 19.20 -3.67 -15.06
N LEU A 38 18.14 -4.27 -14.51
CA LEU A 38 18.20 -5.43 -13.61
C LEU A 38 17.22 -6.50 -14.10
N PRO A 39 17.31 -7.77 -13.62
CA PRO A 39 16.41 -8.84 -14.06
C PRO A 39 14.92 -8.54 -13.89
N ASP A 40 14.54 -7.75 -12.88
CA ASP A 40 13.15 -7.34 -12.62
C ASP A 40 12.68 -6.19 -13.54
N ASN A 41 13.60 -5.56 -14.27
CA ASN A 41 13.34 -4.49 -15.23
C ASN A 41 14.40 -4.47 -16.36
N PRO A 42 14.37 -5.44 -17.28
CA PRO A 42 15.43 -5.65 -18.27
C PRO A 42 15.54 -4.52 -19.30
N LYS A 43 14.44 -3.80 -19.57
CA LYS A 43 14.44 -2.64 -20.48
C LYS A 43 15.02 -1.37 -19.86
N GLY A 44 15.45 -1.42 -18.59
CA GLY A 44 16.08 -0.31 -17.88
C GLY A 44 15.12 0.47 -16.99
N PHE A 45 15.67 1.10 -15.95
CA PHE A 45 14.87 1.91 -15.04
C PHE A 45 14.55 3.28 -15.63
N PHE A 46 15.39 3.86 -16.48
CA PHE A 46 15.23 5.25 -16.92
C PHE A 46 15.17 6.22 -15.72
N GLU A 47 15.89 5.90 -14.65
CA GLU A 47 16.06 6.76 -13.47
C GLU A 47 17.48 7.33 -13.52
N ASN A 48 17.61 8.63 -13.30
CA ASN A 48 18.92 9.26 -13.20
C ASN A 48 19.64 8.79 -11.93
N ALA A 49 20.83 8.22 -12.09
CA ALA A 49 21.54 7.55 -11.01
C ALA A 49 21.92 8.50 -9.86
N GLU A 50 22.33 9.73 -10.16
CA GLU A 50 22.70 10.71 -9.14
C GLU A 50 21.49 11.16 -8.32
N ILE A 51 20.37 11.44 -8.99
CA ILE A 51 19.10 11.81 -8.34
C ILE A 51 18.60 10.68 -7.46
N THR A 52 18.60 9.43 -7.95
CA THR A 52 18.12 8.28 -7.17
C THR A 52 19.02 7.99 -5.98
N LEU A 53 20.35 8.03 -6.14
CA LEU A 53 21.28 7.86 -5.04
C LEU A 53 21.12 8.96 -3.99
N PHE A 54 20.96 10.21 -4.41
CA PHE A 54 20.69 11.32 -3.50
C PHE A 54 19.38 11.10 -2.72
N ASN A 55 18.29 10.74 -3.41
CA ASN A 55 17.01 10.48 -2.77
C ASN A 55 17.08 9.32 -1.76
N GLU A 56 17.69 8.20 -2.16
CA GLU A 56 17.67 6.96 -1.39
C GLU A 56 18.73 6.90 -0.28
N LYS A 57 19.90 7.51 -0.48
CA LYS A 57 21.04 7.39 0.45
C LYS A 57 21.25 8.64 1.31
N ILE A 58 20.66 9.78 0.94
CA ILE A 58 20.90 11.05 1.65
C ILE A 58 19.58 11.63 2.14
N LEU A 59 18.65 11.95 1.24
CA LEU A 59 17.46 12.73 1.59
C LEU A 59 16.42 11.93 2.39
N LEU A 60 16.05 10.72 1.96
CA LEU A 60 15.12 9.91 2.74
C LEU A 60 15.68 9.52 4.12
N PRO A 61 16.95 9.08 4.24
CA PRO A 61 17.57 8.82 5.54
C PRO A 61 17.63 10.04 6.46
N SER A 62 17.91 11.25 5.94
CA SER A 62 17.90 12.46 6.77
C SER A 62 16.51 12.82 7.31
N LEU A 63 15.46 12.29 6.67
CA LEU A 63 14.07 12.40 7.09
C LEU A 63 13.57 11.18 7.88
N ASN A 64 14.47 10.27 8.28
CA ASN A 64 14.15 8.99 8.94
C ASN A 64 13.10 8.15 8.19
N SER A 65 13.14 8.18 6.85
CA SER A 65 12.16 7.52 5.99
C SER A 65 12.84 6.61 4.96
N SER A 66 12.04 5.76 4.32
CA SER A 66 12.40 5.03 3.11
C SER A 66 11.28 5.10 2.07
N TRP A 67 11.49 4.56 0.86
CA TRP A 67 10.44 4.56 -0.18
C TRP A 67 9.30 3.57 0.14
N TRP A 68 9.58 2.53 0.93
CA TRP A 68 8.60 1.52 1.35
C TRP A 68 7.92 1.87 2.68
N ASP A 69 8.26 3.02 3.27
CA ASP A 69 7.61 3.53 4.46
C ASP A 69 6.21 4.06 4.11
N LEU A 70 5.26 3.79 5.00
CA LEU A 70 3.88 4.26 4.90
C LEU A 70 3.69 5.59 5.65
N LEU A 71 4.59 5.96 6.55
CA LEU A 71 4.45 7.22 7.26
C LEU A 71 4.56 8.43 6.32
N PRO A 72 3.80 9.51 6.57
CA PRO A 72 3.98 10.79 5.92
C PRO A 72 5.41 11.29 6.12
N VAL A 73 6.00 11.83 5.06
CA VAL A 73 7.30 12.51 5.14
C VAL A 73 7.03 14.00 5.09
N ASN A 74 7.38 14.70 6.16
CA ASN A 74 7.28 16.16 6.17
C ASN A 74 8.54 16.77 5.57
N THR A 75 8.45 17.11 4.28
CA THR A 75 9.53 17.78 3.54
C THR A 75 9.47 19.31 3.61
N GLU A 76 8.50 19.86 4.36
CA GLU A 76 8.38 21.29 4.63
C GLU A 76 9.12 21.72 5.90
N LEU A 77 9.56 20.75 6.73
CA LEU A 77 10.50 21.00 7.83
C LEU A 77 11.83 21.55 7.29
N GLU A 78 12.64 22.15 8.17
CA GLU A 78 13.96 22.71 7.84
C GLU A 78 14.93 21.63 7.31
N ILE A 79 14.75 21.23 6.04
CA ILE A 79 15.73 20.45 5.32
C ILE A 79 16.99 21.31 5.22
N PRO A 80 18.15 20.81 5.65
CA PRO A 80 19.39 21.57 5.63
C PRO A 80 19.65 22.22 4.26
N TYR A 81 20.03 23.51 4.26
CA TYR A 81 20.29 24.27 3.04
C TYR A 81 21.35 23.62 2.14
N ASP A 82 22.33 22.93 2.72
CA ASP A 82 23.37 22.21 1.98
C ASP A 82 22.81 21.08 1.10
N LEU A 83 21.69 20.45 1.49
CA LEU A 83 21.02 19.43 0.68
C LEU A 83 20.34 20.04 -0.54
N VAL A 84 19.76 21.23 -0.41
CA VAL A 84 19.16 21.96 -1.54
C VAL A 84 20.23 22.32 -2.55
N ASP A 85 21.37 22.85 -2.11
CA ASP A 85 22.48 23.22 -3.00
C ASP A 85 23.12 22.01 -3.68
N LYS A 86 23.32 20.90 -2.95
CA LYS A 86 23.73 19.62 -3.54
C LYS A 86 22.77 19.16 -4.64
N ALA A 87 21.47 19.21 -4.39
CA ALA A 87 20.46 18.84 -5.39
C ALA A 87 20.47 19.77 -6.61
N LYS A 88 20.67 21.08 -6.42
CA LYS A 88 20.84 22.03 -7.54
C LYS A 88 22.05 21.67 -8.40
N THR A 89 23.18 21.36 -7.80
CA THR A 89 24.39 20.92 -8.52
C THR A 89 24.11 19.66 -9.34
N ILE A 90 23.38 18.68 -8.80
CA ILE A 90 23.00 17.47 -9.54
C ILE A 90 22.17 17.83 -10.79
N ILE A 91 21.18 18.73 -10.65
CA ILE A 91 20.36 19.18 -11.79
C ILE A 91 21.19 19.88 -12.84
N LEU A 92 22.03 20.85 -12.44
CA LEU A 92 22.85 21.62 -13.37
C LEU A 92 23.85 20.73 -14.12
N ASN A 93 24.49 19.79 -13.44
CA ASN A 93 25.44 18.86 -14.06
C ASN A 93 24.79 17.94 -15.10
N ASN A 94 23.53 17.57 -14.89
CA ASN A 94 22.82 16.64 -15.77
C ASN A 94 22.06 17.32 -16.90
N PHE A 95 21.66 18.60 -16.75
CA PHE A 95 20.66 19.20 -17.62
C PHE A 95 20.93 20.62 -18.10
N LYS A 96 22.06 21.26 -17.75
CA LYS A 96 22.31 22.70 -18.04
C LYS A 96 22.06 23.15 -19.50
N ASP A 97 22.32 22.29 -20.49
CA ASP A 97 22.26 22.63 -21.91
C ASP A 97 20.99 22.08 -22.61
N THR A 98 19.94 21.78 -21.83
CA THR A 98 18.68 21.22 -22.36
C THR A 98 17.53 22.21 -22.25
N GLU A 99 16.69 22.32 -23.27
CA GLU A 99 15.47 23.15 -23.19
C GLU A 99 14.33 22.42 -22.47
N ILE A 100 14.24 21.11 -22.68
CA ILE A 100 13.30 20.20 -22.03
C ILE A 100 14.06 18.97 -21.55
N PHE A 101 13.74 18.47 -20.37
CA PHE A 101 14.27 17.22 -19.83
C PHE A 101 13.24 16.51 -18.94
N ALA A 102 13.49 15.26 -18.59
CA ALA A 102 12.63 14.51 -17.70
C ALA A 102 13.38 13.94 -16.50
N ILE A 103 12.72 13.94 -15.33
CA ILE A 103 13.17 13.23 -14.15
C ILE A 103 12.11 12.19 -13.78
N LYS A 104 12.55 10.94 -13.67
CA LYS A 104 11.76 9.87 -13.07
C LYS A 104 12.50 9.30 -11.87
N ASP A 105 11.82 9.30 -10.73
CA ASP A 105 12.11 8.48 -9.56
C ASP A 105 10.79 8.38 -8.77
N PRO A 106 10.28 7.18 -8.46
CA PRO A 106 9.03 7.03 -7.70
C PRO A 106 9.00 7.78 -6.37
N ARG A 107 10.17 7.99 -5.75
CA ARG A 107 10.32 8.75 -4.50
C ARG A 107 9.95 10.21 -4.65
N LEU A 108 9.98 10.77 -5.88
CA LEU A 108 9.56 12.15 -6.14
C LEU A 108 8.10 12.40 -5.76
N CYS A 109 7.23 11.38 -5.78
CA CYS A 109 5.86 11.54 -5.30
C CYS A 109 5.82 12.02 -3.84
N ILE A 110 6.73 11.50 -3.02
CA ILE A 110 6.81 11.77 -1.58
C ILE A 110 7.72 12.98 -1.31
N LEU A 111 8.79 13.12 -2.09
CA LEU A 111 9.80 14.17 -1.97
C LEU A 111 9.49 15.42 -2.79
N PHE A 112 8.28 15.53 -3.34
CA PHE A 112 7.92 16.59 -4.27
C PHE A 112 8.17 18.00 -3.71
N PRO A 113 7.78 18.36 -2.47
CA PRO A 113 8.01 19.71 -1.95
C PRO A 113 9.49 20.11 -1.92
N PHE A 114 10.40 19.17 -1.57
CA PHE A 114 11.85 19.40 -1.63
C PHE A 114 12.31 19.68 -3.07
N TRP A 115 11.97 18.80 -4.01
CA TRP A 115 12.41 18.94 -5.40
C TRP A 115 11.79 20.14 -6.10
N GLU A 116 10.56 20.49 -5.73
CA GLU A 116 9.92 21.71 -6.19
C GLU A 116 10.74 22.95 -5.79
N ARG A 117 11.19 23.03 -4.53
CA ARG A 117 12.03 24.13 -4.08
C ARG A 117 13.32 24.22 -4.90
N VAL A 118 14.00 23.09 -5.09
CA VAL A 118 15.22 23.00 -5.93
C VAL A 118 14.97 23.53 -7.35
N LEU A 119 13.91 23.06 -7.99
CA LEU A 119 13.58 23.42 -9.38
C LEU A 119 13.12 24.88 -9.51
N LYS A 120 12.39 25.41 -8.52
CA LYS A 120 11.99 26.83 -8.47
C LYS A 120 13.18 27.76 -8.28
N ASP A 121 14.10 27.43 -7.38
CA ASP A 121 15.32 28.21 -7.16
C ASP A 121 16.19 28.27 -8.43
N LEU A 122 16.16 27.21 -9.26
CA LEU A 122 16.81 27.16 -10.57
C LEU A 122 15.99 27.82 -11.69
N SER A 123 14.83 28.39 -11.39
CA SER A 123 13.92 28.98 -12.38
C SER A 123 13.57 28.01 -13.51
N ILE A 124 13.29 26.74 -13.19
CA ILE A 124 12.86 25.72 -14.15
C ILE A 124 11.32 25.66 -14.16
N ASP A 125 10.70 25.53 -15.33
CA ASP A 125 9.25 25.31 -15.46
C ASP A 125 8.91 23.84 -15.18
N ILE A 126 7.90 23.58 -14.36
CA ILE A 126 7.57 22.23 -13.90
C ILE A 126 6.27 21.75 -14.55
N LYS A 127 6.34 20.64 -15.27
CA LYS A 127 5.20 19.93 -15.85
C LYS A 127 5.15 18.50 -15.31
N ILE A 128 3.95 17.97 -15.09
CA ILE A 128 3.78 16.70 -14.37
C ILE A 128 3.10 15.64 -15.24
N ILE A 129 3.65 14.43 -15.25
CA ILE A 129 3.00 13.25 -15.82
C ILE A 129 2.81 12.21 -14.71
N ILE A 130 1.56 11.82 -14.47
CA ILE A 130 1.19 10.86 -13.42
C ILE A 130 0.73 9.55 -14.08
N PRO A 131 1.60 8.53 -14.18
CA PRO A 131 1.19 7.24 -14.71
C PRO A 131 0.31 6.50 -13.70
N ILE A 132 -0.84 6.00 -14.17
CA ILE A 132 -1.79 5.22 -13.39
C ILE A 132 -1.90 3.81 -13.97
N ARG A 133 -1.79 2.82 -13.08
CA ARG A 133 -1.98 1.39 -13.37
C ARG A 133 -2.95 0.79 -12.36
N ASN A 134 -3.55 -0.34 -12.72
CA ASN A 134 -4.34 -1.15 -11.80
C ASN A 134 -3.56 -1.36 -10.47
N PRO A 135 -4.08 -0.88 -9.33
CA PRO A 135 -3.42 -0.95 -8.04
C PRO A 135 -3.14 -2.39 -7.59
N TYR A 136 -3.98 -3.35 -7.98
CA TYR A 136 -3.78 -4.76 -7.65
C TYR A 136 -2.65 -5.39 -8.45
N GLU A 137 -2.49 -5.02 -9.72
CA GLU A 137 -1.33 -5.45 -10.53
C GLU A 137 -0.03 -4.89 -9.95
N VAL A 138 -0.06 -3.63 -9.49
CA VAL A 138 1.08 -3.00 -8.80
C VAL A 138 1.40 -3.77 -7.51
N ALA A 139 0.40 -4.01 -6.67
CA ALA A 139 0.58 -4.73 -5.40
C ALA A 139 1.09 -6.17 -5.61
N MET A 140 0.55 -6.91 -6.59
CA MET A 140 1.03 -8.26 -6.92
C MET A 140 2.47 -8.25 -7.44
N SER A 141 2.82 -7.27 -8.26
CA SER A 141 4.21 -7.13 -8.72
C SER A 141 5.16 -6.80 -7.58
N LEU A 142 4.75 -5.98 -6.61
CA LEU A 142 5.55 -5.69 -5.41
C LEU A 142 5.67 -6.91 -4.50
N LYS A 143 4.60 -7.70 -4.35
CA LYS A 143 4.65 -8.98 -3.63
C LYS A 143 5.67 -9.93 -4.24
N HIS A 144 5.67 -10.09 -5.56
CA HIS A 144 6.64 -10.98 -6.23
C HIS A 144 8.08 -10.48 -6.08
N ARG A 145 8.31 -9.17 -6.23
CA ARG A 145 9.66 -8.57 -6.22
C ARG A 145 10.25 -8.41 -4.82
N ASN A 146 9.43 -7.99 -3.85
CA ASN A 146 9.88 -7.54 -2.53
C ASN A 146 9.33 -8.39 -1.37
N ALA A 147 8.56 -9.45 -1.66
CA ALA A 147 7.85 -10.25 -0.66
C ALA A 147 6.86 -9.45 0.23
N PHE A 148 6.39 -8.29 -0.26
CA PHE A 148 5.36 -7.51 0.44
C PHE A 148 3.99 -8.20 0.43
N THR A 149 3.15 -7.87 1.41
CA THR A 149 1.73 -8.24 1.34
C THR A 149 1.01 -7.39 0.28
N VAL A 150 -0.13 -7.88 -0.20
CA VAL A 150 -0.93 -7.13 -1.20
C VAL A 150 -1.39 -5.81 -0.59
N GLU A 151 -1.79 -5.83 0.68
CA GLU A 151 -2.26 -4.69 1.44
C GLU A 151 -1.17 -3.62 1.59
N HIS A 152 0.07 -4.02 1.89
CA HIS A 152 1.21 -3.08 1.92
C HIS A 152 1.40 -2.45 0.55
N GLY A 153 1.39 -3.25 -0.53
CA GLY A 153 1.49 -2.75 -1.90
C GLY A 153 0.39 -1.73 -2.26
N LEU A 154 -0.85 -1.98 -1.83
CA LEU A 154 -1.97 -1.07 -2.04
C LEU A 154 -1.86 0.22 -1.24
N LEU A 155 -1.38 0.15 0.01
CA LEU A 155 -1.12 1.32 0.84
C LEU A 155 0.00 2.19 0.24
N LEU A 156 1.08 1.58 -0.25
CA LEU A 156 2.13 2.30 -0.97
C LEU A 156 1.58 2.96 -2.24
N TRP A 157 0.77 2.23 -3.01
CA TRP A 157 0.14 2.81 -4.20
C TRP A 157 -0.74 4.02 -3.84
N CYS A 158 -1.57 3.91 -2.80
CA CYS A 158 -2.39 5.03 -2.32
C CYS A 158 -1.54 6.23 -1.90
N LYS A 159 -0.48 6.01 -1.10
CA LYS A 159 0.46 7.06 -0.69
C LYS A 159 0.98 7.85 -1.90
N HIS A 160 1.57 7.13 -2.85
CA HIS A 160 2.25 7.75 -3.98
C HIS A 160 1.26 8.48 -4.90
N VAL A 161 0.08 7.91 -5.16
CA VAL A 161 -0.95 8.53 -6.01
C VAL A 161 -1.56 9.75 -5.34
N LEU A 162 -1.91 9.66 -4.05
CA LEU A 162 -2.48 10.79 -3.30
C LEU A 162 -1.48 11.94 -3.15
N TYR A 163 -0.20 11.63 -2.91
CA TYR A 163 0.85 12.64 -2.76
C TYR A 163 1.21 13.27 -4.10
N ALA A 164 1.38 12.47 -5.15
CA ALA A 164 1.58 12.97 -6.51
C ALA A 164 0.40 13.86 -6.94
N GLU A 165 -0.83 13.45 -6.66
CA GLU A 165 -2.00 14.27 -6.95
C GLU A 165 -1.99 15.57 -6.16
N TYR A 166 -1.83 15.51 -4.84
CA TYR A 166 -1.93 16.67 -3.95
C TYR A 166 -0.87 17.73 -4.27
N TYR A 167 0.41 17.35 -4.37
CA TYR A 167 1.48 18.32 -4.57
C TYR A 167 1.57 18.86 -6.00
N SER A 168 1.05 18.13 -6.99
CA SER A 168 1.09 18.56 -8.39
C SER A 168 0.00 19.57 -8.79
N ARG A 169 -1.02 19.83 -7.94
CA ARG A 169 -2.24 20.57 -8.35
C ARG A 169 -2.01 21.95 -8.95
N ARG A 170 -0.93 22.63 -8.54
CA ARG A 170 -0.57 23.98 -9.03
C ARG A 170 0.16 23.98 -10.37
N TYR A 171 0.48 22.81 -10.92
CA TYR A 171 1.20 22.66 -12.18
C TYR A 171 0.30 22.09 -13.27
N GLN A 172 0.66 22.37 -14.53
CA GLN A 172 0.11 21.65 -15.66
C GLN A 172 0.47 20.18 -15.53
N ARG A 173 -0.55 19.33 -15.55
CA ARG A 173 -0.42 17.91 -15.23
C ARG A 173 -1.35 17.05 -16.05
N ILE A 174 -0.93 15.82 -16.31
CA ILE A 174 -1.72 14.82 -17.03
C ILE A 174 -1.63 13.45 -16.35
N PHE A 175 -2.77 12.76 -16.26
CA PHE A 175 -2.82 11.34 -15.91
C PHE A 175 -2.71 10.49 -17.16
N VAL A 176 -1.76 9.56 -17.17
CA VAL A 176 -1.51 8.63 -18.28
C VAL A 176 -1.79 7.21 -17.81
N TYR A 177 -2.74 6.53 -18.46
CA TYR A 177 -3.12 5.18 -18.10
C TYR A 177 -2.20 4.18 -18.78
N PHE A 178 -1.66 3.23 -18.01
CA PHE A 178 -0.72 2.23 -18.52
C PHE A 178 -1.29 1.45 -19.72
N ASP A 179 -2.57 1.06 -19.66
CA ASP A 179 -3.21 0.36 -20.77
C ASP A 179 -3.37 1.24 -22.02
N ASP A 180 -3.61 2.55 -21.86
CA ASP A 180 -3.70 3.46 -23.02
C ASP A 180 -2.32 3.68 -23.65
N LEU A 181 -1.27 3.73 -22.82
CA LEU A 181 0.12 3.85 -23.26
C LEU A 181 0.54 2.65 -24.12
N LEU A 182 0.20 1.43 -23.70
CA LEU A 182 0.51 0.21 -24.45
C LEU A 182 -0.33 0.06 -25.72
N ASN A 183 -1.63 0.39 -25.65
CA ASN A 183 -2.55 0.12 -26.76
C ASN A 183 -2.55 1.23 -27.83
N ASN A 184 -2.30 2.49 -27.45
CA ASN A 184 -2.41 3.64 -28.35
C ASN A 184 -1.35 4.72 -28.04
N PRO A 185 -0.03 4.41 -28.12
CA PRO A 185 1.03 5.33 -27.73
C PRO A 185 0.96 6.67 -28.49
N LYS A 186 0.67 6.64 -29.80
CA LYS A 186 0.47 7.85 -30.61
C LYS A 186 -0.56 8.82 -30.03
N LYS A 187 -1.71 8.31 -29.57
CA LYS A 187 -2.77 9.14 -28.96
C LYS A 187 -2.35 9.69 -27.61
N VAL A 188 -1.63 8.89 -26.82
CA VAL A 188 -1.10 9.32 -25.52
C VAL A 188 -0.07 10.44 -25.70
N ILE A 189 0.87 10.30 -26.62
CA ILE A 189 1.89 11.33 -26.94
C ILE A 189 1.22 12.63 -27.36
N ALA A 190 0.26 12.57 -28.29
CA ALA A 190 -0.48 13.75 -28.74
C ALA A 190 -1.24 14.44 -27.57
N LYS A 191 -1.80 13.65 -26.65
CA LYS A 191 -2.48 14.17 -25.46
C LYS A 191 -1.50 14.82 -24.49
N ILE A 192 -0.33 14.23 -24.24
CA ILE A 192 0.71 14.80 -23.39
C ILE A 192 1.15 16.16 -23.94
N LYS A 193 1.50 16.23 -25.24
CA LYS A 193 1.89 17.49 -25.91
C LYS A 193 0.84 18.59 -25.70
N LYS A 194 -0.43 18.27 -26.02
CA LYS A 194 -1.54 19.22 -25.92
C LYS A 194 -1.82 19.67 -24.49
N THR A 195 -1.80 18.75 -23.51
CA THR A 195 -2.16 19.07 -22.13
C THR A 195 -1.06 19.81 -21.39
N LEU A 196 0.21 19.52 -21.69
CA LEU A 196 1.35 20.16 -21.05
C LEU A 196 1.89 21.36 -21.83
N ASP A 197 1.35 21.63 -23.02
CA ASP A 197 1.78 22.71 -23.92
C ASP A 197 3.29 22.64 -24.22
N ILE A 198 3.72 21.47 -24.70
CA ILE A 198 5.11 21.16 -25.00
C ILE A 198 5.28 20.54 -26.39
N GLU A 199 6.48 20.72 -26.95
CA GLU A 199 6.95 20.02 -28.13
C GLU A 199 8.05 19.03 -27.73
N PHE A 200 8.07 17.88 -28.43
CA PHE A 200 9.11 16.88 -28.25
C PHE A 200 10.15 17.02 -29.37
N PRO A 201 11.44 16.75 -29.11
CA PRO A 201 12.48 16.82 -30.14
C PRO A 201 12.22 15.92 -31.37
N HIS A 202 11.57 14.76 -31.17
CA HIS A 202 11.18 13.88 -32.25
C HIS A 202 9.65 13.72 -32.31
N THR A 203 9.10 13.65 -33.52
CA THR A 203 7.69 13.33 -33.72
C THR A 203 7.45 11.83 -33.61
N TYR A 204 6.22 11.40 -33.32
CA TYR A 204 5.87 9.98 -33.31
C TYR A 204 6.21 9.27 -34.64
N LYS A 205 6.11 9.98 -35.77
CA LYS A 205 6.40 9.39 -37.08
C LYS A 205 7.90 9.06 -37.23
N ASP A 206 8.77 9.90 -36.67
CA ASP A 206 10.22 9.76 -36.79
C ASP A 206 10.71 8.51 -36.05
N VAL A 207 10.12 8.23 -34.89
CA VAL A 207 10.56 7.16 -33.96
C VAL A 207 9.52 6.05 -33.78
N GLN A 208 8.58 5.91 -34.73
CA GLN A 208 7.46 4.97 -34.61
C GLN A 208 7.92 3.53 -34.34
N LYS A 209 8.88 3.03 -35.13
CA LYS A 209 9.38 1.65 -35.03
C LYS A 209 10.05 1.38 -33.68
N GLU A 210 10.81 2.35 -33.16
CA GLU A 210 11.48 2.25 -31.86
C GLU A 210 10.47 2.20 -30.72
N ILE A 211 9.44 3.06 -30.76
CA ILE A 211 8.37 3.06 -29.76
C ILE A 211 7.59 1.74 -29.81
N GLU A 212 7.20 1.27 -30.99
CA GLU A 212 6.42 0.03 -31.14
C GLU A 212 7.22 -1.21 -30.70
N GLY A 213 8.53 -1.27 -31.01
CA GLY A 213 9.42 -2.33 -30.51
C GLY A 213 9.69 -2.24 -29.01
N PHE A 214 9.75 -1.03 -28.46
CA PHE A 214 9.94 -0.84 -27.02
C PHE A 214 8.72 -1.28 -26.20
N LEU A 215 7.50 -1.03 -26.70
CA LEU A 215 6.22 -1.22 -25.99
C LEU A 215 5.60 -2.61 -26.08
N GLU A 216 6.37 -3.66 -26.38
CA GLU A 216 5.87 -5.05 -26.47
C GLU A 216 4.93 -5.45 -25.32
N LYS A 217 3.85 -6.16 -25.66
CA LYS A 217 2.74 -6.51 -24.76
C LYS A 217 3.15 -7.35 -23.54
N GLU A 218 4.31 -8.01 -23.61
CA GLU A 218 4.86 -8.86 -22.55
C GLU A 218 5.25 -8.09 -21.27
N LEU A 219 5.26 -6.75 -21.32
CA LEU A 219 5.45 -5.88 -20.16
C LEU A 219 4.28 -5.91 -19.16
N LYS A 220 3.13 -6.50 -19.54
CA LYS A 220 1.99 -6.70 -18.65
C LYS A 220 1.96 -8.13 -18.09
N HIS A 221 2.71 -8.36 -17.02
CA HIS A 221 2.79 -9.67 -16.34
C HIS A 221 1.51 -10.10 -15.60
N TYR A 222 0.61 -9.16 -15.31
CA TYR A 222 -0.65 -9.43 -14.61
C TYR A 222 -1.81 -8.79 -15.38
N ASN A 223 -2.80 -9.60 -15.74
CA ASN A 223 -4.09 -9.16 -16.27
C ASN A 223 -5.16 -9.51 -15.25
N LEU A 224 -5.27 -8.68 -14.21
CA LEU A 224 -6.23 -8.94 -13.13
C LEU A 224 -7.59 -8.32 -13.48
N THR A 225 -8.58 -9.19 -13.70
CA THR A 225 -10.01 -8.85 -13.69
C THR A 225 -10.59 -8.85 -12.26
N ASN A 226 -9.98 -9.63 -11.35
CA ASN A 226 -10.45 -9.79 -9.98
C ASN A 226 -9.92 -8.69 -9.05
N VAL A 227 -10.85 -8.02 -8.38
CA VAL A 227 -10.62 -7.01 -7.34
C VAL A 227 -10.39 -7.74 -6.02
N PHE A 228 -9.22 -7.60 -5.39
CA PHE A 228 -9.06 -8.07 -4.01
C PHE A 228 -9.96 -7.23 -3.09
N SER A 229 -10.76 -7.87 -2.24
CA SER A 229 -11.69 -7.20 -1.33
C SER A 229 -10.93 -6.51 -0.19
N VAL A 230 -10.51 -5.27 -0.43
CA VAL A 230 -9.89 -4.42 0.59
C VAL A 230 -11.00 -3.73 1.35
N GLU A 231 -11.12 -3.94 2.67
CA GLU A 231 -12.21 -3.36 3.45
C GLU A 231 -11.91 -1.94 3.98
N ILE A 232 -10.70 -1.42 3.73
CA ILE A 232 -10.33 -0.06 4.11
C ILE A 232 -11.01 0.96 3.17
N PRO A 233 -11.90 1.83 3.68
CA PRO A 233 -12.69 2.73 2.84
C PRO A 233 -11.83 3.67 1.98
N PHE A 234 -10.81 4.32 2.56
CA PHE A 234 -9.99 5.26 1.79
C PHE A 234 -9.22 4.57 0.65
N ILE A 235 -8.81 3.30 0.81
CA ILE A 235 -8.15 2.54 -0.27
C ILE A 235 -9.18 2.30 -1.38
N LYS A 236 -10.35 1.74 -1.05
CA LYS A 236 -11.45 1.53 -2.00
C LYS A 236 -11.79 2.80 -2.77
N ASP A 237 -11.91 3.91 -2.06
CA ASP A 237 -12.30 5.20 -2.64
C ASP A 237 -11.20 5.81 -3.50
N THR A 238 -9.92 5.68 -3.10
CA THR A 238 -8.78 6.08 -3.93
C THR A 238 -8.72 5.26 -5.22
N ILE A 239 -8.92 3.94 -5.14
CA ILE A 239 -8.97 3.07 -6.32
C ILE A 239 -10.12 3.47 -7.25
N LYS A 240 -11.34 3.63 -6.71
CA LYS A 240 -12.52 4.06 -7.48
C LYS A 240 -12.34 5.41 -8.16
N LEU A 241 -11.54 6.30 -7.58
CA LEU A 241 -11.33 7.63 -8.15
C LEU A 241 -10.30 7.62 -9.29
N PHE A 242 -9.16 6.95 -9.10
CA PHE A 242 -8.06 7.04 -10.06
C PHE A 242 -8.09 5.95 -11.13
N PHE A 243 -8.55 4.74 -10.81
CA PHE A 243 -8.49 3.60 -11.72
C PHE A 243 -9.44 3.70 -12.94
N PRO A 244 -10.74 4.02 -12.80
CA PRO A 244 -11.68 4.03 -13.94
C PRO A 244 -11.55 5.25 -14.86
N ARG A 245 -10.36 5.85 -14.91
CA ARG A 245 -10.03 7.09 -15.64
C ARG A 245 -10.62 8.33 -14.99
N VAL A 246 -9.73 9.18 -14.48
CA VAL A 246 -10.07 10.47 -13.90
C VAL A 246 -10.77 11.33 -14.96
N LYS A 247 -12.05 11.63 -14.75
CA LYS A 247 -12.83 12.56 -15.60
C LYS A 247 -12.88 13.95 -14.98
N LYS A 248 -13.20 14.03 -13.68
CA LYS A 248 -13.27 15.26 -12.90
C LYS A 248 -12.74 14.97 -11.49
N LEU A 249 -11.87 15.84 -10.99
CA LEU A 249 -11.33 15.76 -9.64
C LEU A 249 -12.13 16.67 -8.71
N ASN A 250 -12.60 16.13 -7.59
CA ASN A 250 -13.10 16.92 -6.47
C ASN A 250 -11.95 17.06 -5.45
N TYR A 251 -11.37 18.25 -5.36
CA TYR A 251 -10.20 18.49 -4.50
C TYR A 251 -10.50 18.42 -3.01
N GLU A 252 -11.71 18.77 -2.58
CA GLU A 252 -12.14 18.60 -1.19
C GLU A 252 -12.19 17.12 -0.83
N TYR A 253 -12.76 16.29 -1.72
CA TYR A 253 -12.79 14.85 -1.52
C TYR A 253 -11.40 14.21 -1.53
N LEU A 254 -10.50 14.66 -2.41
CA LEU A 254 -9.11 14.20 -2.45
C LEU A 254 -8.34 14.59 -1.18
N ASN A 255 -8.56 15.80 -0.66
CA ASN A 255 -7.99 16.22 0.63
C ASN A 255 -8.47 15.32 1.75
N LYS A 256 -9.78 15.00 1.78
CA LYS A 256 -10.33 14.04 2.74
C LYS A 256 -9.66 12.67 2.64
N LEU A 257 -9.48 12.13 1.43
CA LEU A 257 -8.81 10.84 1.23
C LEU A 257 -7.35 10.85 1.68
N LYS A 258 -6.59 11.90 1.33
CA LYS A 258 -5.20 12.07 1.80
C LYS A 258 -5.12 12.17 3.33
N ASN A 259 -5.98 12.99 3.94
CA ASN A 259 -6.00 13.12 5.40
C ASN A 259 -6.41 11.82 6.09
N GLN A 260 -7.35 11.06 5.51
CA GLN A 260 -7.71 9.72 6.00
C GLN A 260 -6.54 8.75 5.91
N TYR A 261 -5.79 8.76 4.79
CA TYR A 261 -4.56 7.99 4.66
C TYR A 261 -3.56 8.36 5.76
N ASP A 262 -3.18 9.65 5.85
CA ASP A 262 -2.16 10.14 6.78
C ASP A 262 -2.53 9.83 8.24
N THR A 263 -3.79 10.07 8.64
CA THR A 263 -4.30 9.77 9.99
C THR A 263 -4.26 8.26 10.26
N TRP A 264 -4.66 7.44 9.29
CA TRP A 264 -4.69 5.99 9.45
C TRP A 264 -3.28 5.42 9.63
N VAL A 265 -2.30 5.83 8.82
CA VAL A 265 -0.92 5.32 8.95
C VAL A 265 -0.25 5.82 10.24
N GLN A 266 -0.53 7.05 10.68
CA GLN A 266 -0.04 7.57 11.96
C GLN A 266 -0.63 6.80 13.15
N PHE A 267 -1.94 6.53 13.12
CA PHE A 267 -2.59 5.68 14.12
C PHE A 267 -1.96 4.29 14.16
N MET A 268 -1.79 3.65 13.00
CA MET A 268 -1.17 2.32 12.89
C MET A 268 0.25 2.30 13.45
N HIS A 269 1.07 3.30 13.11
CA HIS A 269 2.42 3.40 13.62
C HIS A 269 2.44 3.57 15.15
N SER A 270 1.66 4.54 15.66
CA SER A 270 1.55 4.79 17.11
C SER A 270 1.12 3.53 17.85
N ALA A 271 0.13 2.83 17.32
CA ALA A 271 -0.43 1.66 17.96
C ALA A 271 0.49 0.42 17.84
N ILE A 272 1.32 0.30 16.79
CA ILE A 272 2.40 -0.71 16.72
C ILE A 272 3.53 -0.38 17.71
N CYS A 273 4.03 0.86 17.72
CA CYS A 273 5.14 1.29 18.57
C CYS A 273 4.79 1.26 20.07
N SER A 274 3.54 1.52 20.43
CA SER A 274 3.04 1.41 21.81
C SER A 274 2.79 -0.04 22.27
N LYS A 275 3.14 -1.06 21.45
CA LYS A 275 2.78 -2.48 21.65
C LYS A 275 1.27 -2.75 21.72
N CYS A 276 0.41 -1.75 21.49
CA CYS A 276 -1.03 -1.90 21.44
C CYS A 276 -1.49 -2.80 20.27
N LEU A 277 -0.67 -2.93 19.22
CA LEU A 277 -0.97 -3.72 18.01
C LEU A 277 0.05 -4.82 17.69
N THR A 278 0.76 -5.36 18.68
CA THR A 278 1.14 -6.77 18.59
C THR A 278 -0.06 -7.57 19.10
N PRO A 279 -0.91 -8.14 18.22
CA PRO A 279 -2.21 -8.62 18.63
C PRO A 279 -2.08 -10.08 19.07
N VAL A 280 -1.29 -10.24 20.12
CA VAL A 280 -1.39 -11.35 21.05
C VAL A 280 -1.56 -10.69 22.40
N ILE A 281 -2.74 -10.14 22.65
CA ILE A 281 -3.14 -9.92 24.03
C ILE A 281 -3.38 -11.32 24.58
N LYS A 282 -2.41 -11.86 25.31
CA LYS A 282 -2.62 -13.04 26.15
C LYS A 282 -3.53 -12.62 27.29
N TYR A 283 -4.82 -12.59 27.01
CA TYR A 283 -5.82 -12.56 28.06
C TYR A 283 -5.74 -13.94 28.73
N ASN A 284 -5.53 -14.01 30.04
CA ASN A 284 -5.62 -15.25 30.78
C ASN A 284 -6.90 -15.16 31.60
N TYR A 285 -8.00 -15.62 31.01
CA TYR A 285 -9.26 -15.73 31.73
C TYR A 285 -9.64 -17.18 31.78
N GLU A 286 -9.52 -17.75 32.98
CA GLU A 286 -9.79 -19.14 33.26
C GLU A 286 -11.14 -19.24 33.98
N ILE A 287 -12.04 -20.03 33.41
CA ILE A 287 -13.26 -20.44 34.09
C ILE A 287 -13.20 -21.94 34.28
N ILE A 288 -13.40 -22.34 35.53
CA ILE A 288 -13.84 -23.68 35.91
C ILE A 288 -15.32 -23.53 36.27
N ASN A 289 -16.18 -24.26 35.58
CA ASN A 289 -17.62 -24.22 35.86
C ASN A 289 -18.23 -25.62 35.80
N LYS A 290 -19.57 -25.71 35.80
CA LYS A 290 -20.27 -27.00 35.72
C LYS A 290 -19.97 -27.76 34.43
N TYR A 291 -19.48 -27.11 33.37
CA TYR A 291 -19.22 -27.72 32.06
C TYR A 291 -17.75 -28.06 31.80
N PHE A 292 -16.83 -27.17 32.18
CA PHE A 292 -15.41 -27.26 31.81
C PHE A 292 -14.51 -27.51 33.02
N ASP A 293 -13.52 -28.39 32.82
CA ASP A 293 -12.33 -28.50 33.68
C ASP A 293 -11.32 -27.38 33.38
N LEU A 294 -11.35 -26.86 32.15
CA LEU A 294 -10.59 -25.67 31.76
C LEU A 294 -11.31 -24.97 30.61
N PHE A 295 -11.63 -23.69 30.76
CA PHE A 295 -11.96 -22.81 29.63
C PHE A 295 -11.11 -21.55 29.69
N ARG A 296 -10.30 -21.32 28.65
CA ARG A 296 -9.38 -20.19 28.56
C ARG A 296 -9.30 -19.65 27.14
N VAL A 297 -9.61 -18.38 26.93
CA VAL A 297 -9.22 -17.67 25.70
C VAL A 297 -7.78 -17.21 25.90
N ASP A 298 -6.82 -17.59 25.05
CA ASP A 298 -5.39 -17.27 25.23
C ASP A 298 -4.73 -16.61 24.02
N ASN A 299 -5.47 -16.46 22.91
CA ASN A 299 -5.01 -15.76 21.73
C ASN A 299 -6.14 -14.90 21.16
N ILE A 300 -5.90 -13.61 20.97
CA ILE A 300 -6.80 -12.69 20.29
C ILE A 300 -5.96 -11.85 19.32
N THR A 301 -6.24 -11.98 18.03
CA THR A 301 -5.49 -11.35 16.94
C THR A 301 -6.43 -10.52 16.07
N PHE A 302 -6.20 -9.22 15.94
CA PHE A 302 -6.96 -8.35 15.05
C PHE A 302 -6.10 -7.92 13.85
N ASN A 303 -6.57 -8.22 12.64
CA ASN A 303 -5.99 -7.74 11.40
C ASN A 303 -6.69 -6.43 10.98
N LEU A 304 -5.97 -5.32 11.10
CA LEU A 304 -6.49 -3.99 10.80
C LEU A 304 -6.74 -3.74 9.30
N LEU A 305 -6.05 -4.48 8.44
CA LEU A 305 -6.12 -4.31 6.99
C LEU A 305 -7.37 -4.97 6.40
N SER A 306 -7.62 -6.21 6.79
CA SER A 306 -8.84 -6.95 6.42
C SER A 306 -10.01 -6.65 7.36
N ARG A 307 -9.77 -5.92 8.46
CA ARG A 307 -10.70 -5.76 9.58
C ARG A 307 -11.23 -7.11 10.09
N THR A 308 -10.36 -8.11 10.16
CA THR A 308 -10.73 -9.45 10.63
C THR A 308 -10.18 -9.72 12.02
N LEU A 309 -11.04 -10.22 12.90
CA LEU A 309 -10.65 -10.70 14.21
C LEU A 309 -10.52 -12.23 14.18
N ASN A 310 -9.48 -12.73 14.82
CA ASN A 310 -9.31 -14.13 15.16
C ASN A 310 -9.18 -14.22 16.68
N PHE A 311 -9.79 -15.23 17.30
CA PHE A 311 -9.49 -15.56 18.69
C PHE A 311 -9.53 -17.07 18.90
N GLY A 312 -8.80 -17.54 19.91
CA GLY A 312 -8.69 -18.96 20.23
C GLY A 312 -8.25 -19.18 21.65
N GLY A 313 -8.30 -20.44 22.06
CA GLY A 313 -8.16 -20.79 23.47
C GLY A 313 -8.17 -22.29 23.73
N LEU A 314 -8.14 -22.67 25.00
CA LEU A 314 -8.30 -24.04 25.46
C LEU A 314 -9.70 -24.22 26.05
N ALA A 315 -10.34 -25.35 25.77
CA ALA A 315 -11.62 -25.76 26.32
C ALA A 315 -11.62 -27.29 26.52
N CYS A 316 -11.65 -27.73 27.77
CA CYS A 316 -11.72 -29.14 28.19
C CYS A 316 -13.03 -29.38 28.96
N LEU A 317 -13.92 -30.22 28.43
CA LEU A 317 -15.14 -30.61 29.13
C LEU A 317 -14.84 -31.56 30.29
N LYS A 318 -15.73 -31.53 31.28
CA LYS A 318 -15.84 -32.60 32.26
C LYS A 318 -16.29 -33.88 31.57
N LYS A 319 -15.69 -35.01 31.98
CA LYS A 319 -15.94 -36.37 31.43
C LYS A 319 -17.43 -36.74 31.32
N GLU A 320 -18.26 -36.20 32.20
CA GLU A 320 -19.70 -36.53 32.33
C GLU A 320 -20.59 -35.83 31.28
N ILE A 321 -20.03 -34.91 30.50
CA ILE A 321 -20.77 -33.93 29.67
C ILE A 321 -20.56 -34.19 28.16
N GLU A 322 -19.73 -35.18 27.80
CA GLU A 322 -19.32 -35.45 26.43
C GLU A 322 -20.49 -35.82 25.49
N SER A 323 -20.45 -35.24 24.28
CA SER A 323 -21.26 -35.46 23.06
C SER A 323 -22.48 -34.55 22.78
N LYS A 324 -22.89 -33.64 23.67
CA LYS A 324 -24.12 -32.83 23.45
C LYS A 324 -23.93 -31.34 23.19
N TYR A 325 -22.70 -30.85 23.22
CA TYR A 325 -22.44 -29.41 23.34
C TYR A 325 -21.56 -28.84 22.22
N THR A 326 -21.91 -27.65 21.74
CA THR A 326 -21.13 -26.87 20.76
C THR A 326 -20.74 -25.50 21.34
N LEU A 327 -19.60 -24.94 20.88
CA LEU A 327 -19.17 -23.59 21.22
C LEU A 327 -19.63 -22.61 20.13
N ILE A 328 -20.32 -21.55 20.54
CA ILE A 328 -20.82 -20.51 19.64
C ILE A 328 -20.36 -19.15 20.13
N ALA A 329 -19.83 -18.32 19.23
CA ALA A 329 -19.62 -16.90 19.48
C ALA A 329 -20.78 -16.09 18.91
N ASN A 330 -21.34 -15.17 19.71
CA ASN A 330 -22.28 -14.19 19.21
C ASN A 330 -21.60 -12.82 19.11
N LEU A 331 -21.60 -12.26 17.90
CA LEU A 331 -21.10 -10.92 17.62
C LEU A 331 -22.22 -10.09 16.98
N LYS A 332 -22.65 -9.01 17.66
CA LYS A 332 -23.71 -8.11 17.16
C LYS A 332 -24.93 -8.85 16.59
N GLN A 333 -25.41 -9.89 17.29
CA GLN A 333 -26.54 -10.77 16.92
C GLN A 333 -26.28 -11.82 15.82
N GLN A 334 -25.03 -11.95 15.34
CA GLN A 334 -24.64 -13.03 14.44
C GLN A 334 -23.97 -14.17 15.23
N ALA A 335 -24.54 -15.37 15.14
CA ALA A 335 -23.93 -16.59 15.69
C ALA A 335 -22.84 -17.11 14.74
N ILE A 336 -21.66 -17.35 15.28
CA ILE A 336 -20.48 -17.88 14.59
C ILE A 336 -20.08 -19.18 15.28
N ASN A 337 -20.00 -20.26 14.53
CA ASN A 337 -19.53 -21.53 15.05
C ASN A 337 -18.04 -21.44 15.37
N ILE A 338 -17.66 -21.88 16.56
CA ILE A 338 -16.26 -21.97 16.97
C ILE A 338 -15.77 -23.38 16.63
N GLU A 339 -14.67 -23.47 15.90
CA GLU A 339 -14.00 -24.74 15.65
C GLU A 339 -13.35 -25.21 16.95
N TRP A 340 -13.57 -26.46 17.32
CA TRP A 340 -13.14 -27.03 18.60
C TRP A 340 -12.64 -28.46 18.41
N ASN A 341 -12.09 -29.05 19.48
CA ASN A 341 -11.36 -30.32 19.46
C ASN A 341 -10.06 -30.29 18.63
N LEU A 342 -9.43 -29.13 18.54
CA LEU A 342 -8.19 -28.95 17.80
C LEU A 342 -6.95 -29.37 18.63
N PRO A 343 -5.85 -29.80 17.99
CA PRO A 343 -4.64 -30.24 18.68
C PRO A 343 -4.03 -29.17 19.59
N SER A 344 -3.56 -29.58 20.78
CA SER A 344 -2.91 -28.68 21.76
C SER A 344 -1.60 -29.24 22.34
N PRO A 345 -0.52 -29.38 21.54
CA PRO A 345 0.73 -30.05 21.97
C PRO A 345 1.36 -29.46 23.24
N GLY A 346 1.33 -28.13 23.38
CA GLY A 346 1.85 -27.46 24.57
C GLY A 346 1.05 -27.77 25.84
N TYR A 347 -0.28 -27.91 25.73
CA TYR A 347 -1.11 -28.25 26.88
C TYR A 347 -0.94 -29.72 27.30
N VAL A 348 -0.83 -30.64 26.33
CA VAL A 348 -0.50 -32.06 26.57
C VAL A 348 0.78 -32.20 27.39
N LYS A 349 1.83 -31.46 27.02
CA LYS A 349 3.13 -31.52 27.70
C LYS A 349 3.04 -31.19 29.19
N HIS A 350 2.11 -30.30 29.57
CA HIS A 350 1.93 -29.87 30.95
C HIS A 350 0.81 -30.63 31.70
N ASN A 351 -0.03 -31.40 30.99
CA ASN A 351 -1.17 -32.12 31.56
C ASN A 351 -1.34 -33.51 30.91
N PRO A 352 -0.32 -34.39 30.97
CA PRO A 352 -0.31 -35.66 30.23
C PRO A 352 -1.42 -36.63 30.68
N GLU A 353 -1.87 -36.53 31.93
CA GLU A 353 -2.91 -37.38 32.53
C GLU A 353 -4.34 -37.00 32.12
N ASN A 354 -4.55 -35.82 31.52
CA ASN A 354 -5.87 -35.40 31.07
C ASN A 354 -6.14 -35.99 29.66
N PRO A 355 -7.13 -36.88 29.49
CA PRO A 355 -7.41 -37.54 28.21
C PRO A 355 -7.81 -36.56 27.10
N TYR A 356 -8.36 -35.40 27.47
CA TYR A 356 -8.78 -34.34 26.54
C TYR A 356 -7.68 -33.31 26.25
N SER A 357 -6.52 -33.43 26.89
CA SER A 357 -5.39 -32.50 26.70
C SER A 357 -4.86 -32.49 25.27
N LYS A 358 -5.07 -33.59 24.52
CA LYS A 358 -4.63 -33.76 23.13
C LYS A 358 -5.42 -32.90 22.15
N SER A 359 -6.70 -32.64 22.43
CA SER A 359 -7.65 -31.94 21.56
C SER A 359 -8.40 -30.83 22.31
N ALA A 360 -7.68 -30.01 23.07
CA ALA A 360 -8.31 -28.98 23.91
C ALA A 360 -8.46 -27.63 23.20
N ARG A 361 -7.88 -27.44 22.01
CA ARG A 361 -7.83 -26.11 21.37
C ARG A 361 -9.16 -25.79 20.69
N PHE A 362 -9.59 -24.54 20.79
CA PHE A 362 -10.65 -23.96 19.97
C PHE A 362 -10.15 -22.72 19.25
N LEU A 363 -10.77 -22.40 18.12
CA LEU A 363 -10.40 -21.30 17.26
C LEU A 363 -11.63 -20.74 16.53
N CYS A 364 -11.68 -19.42 16.43
CA CYS A 364 -12.61 -18.70 15.59
C CYS A 364 -11.81 -17.71 14.75
N GLN A 365 -11.90 -17.81 13.42
CA GLN A 365 -11.08 -17.03 12.49
C GLN A 365 -11.92 -16.23 11.50
N ASN A 366 -11.28 -15.22 10.91
CA ASN A 366 -11.79 -14.40 9.81
C ASN A 366 -13.11 -13.69 10.14
N ILE A 367 -13.33 -13.36 11.42
CA ILE A 367 -14.52 -12.64 11.86
C ILE A 367 -14.44 -11.21 11.34
N LYS A 368 -15.27 -10.86 10.36
CA LYS A 368 -15.30 -9.49 9.82
C LYS A 368 -15.88 -8.53 10.85
N ILE A 369 -15.18 -7.43 11.08
CA ILE A 369 -15.62 -6.37 11.98
C ILE A 369 -16.13 -5.17 11.19
N ILE A 370 -17.35 -4.74 11.50
CA ILE A 370 -18.03 -3.60 10.89
C ILE A 370 -18.28 -2.52 11.95
N GLY A 371 -17.88 -1.27 11.65
CA GLY A 371 -18.00 -0.12 12.56
C GLY A 371 -16.80 0.08 13.48
N ASN A 372 -16.77 1.17 14.24
CA ASN A 372 -15.64 1.56 15.11
C ASN A 372 -15.99 1.45 16.61
N GLU A 373 -17.00 0.66 16.94
CA GLU A 373 -17.46 0.45 18.30
C GLU A 373 -16.67 -0.67 18.97
N ALA A 374 -16.67 -0.67 20.31
CA ALA A 374 -16.18 -1.80 21.08
C ALA A 374 -16.88 -3.10 20.64
N ILE A 375 -16.10 -4.13 20.35
CA ILE A 375 -16.58 -5.45 20.00
C ILE A 375 -16.89 -6.18 21.30
N GLU A 376 -18.13 -6.62 21.47
CA GLU A 376 -18.51 -7.56 22.51
C GLU A 376 -18.74 -8.95 21.89
N ILE A 377 -17.95 -9.94 22.30
CA ILE A 377 -18.07 -11.34 21.87
C ILE A 377 -18.57 -12.13 23.05
N LYS A 378 -19.76 -12.72 22.91
CA LYS A 378 -20.33 -13.61 23.92
C LYS A 378 -20.13 -15.05 23.49
N ILE A 379 -19.40 -15.83 24.27
CA ILE A 379 -19.17 -17.25 24.01
C ILE A 379 -20.19 -18.04 24.81
N TYR A 380 -20.93 -18.89 24.11
CA TYR A 380 -21.95 -19.77 24.69
C TYR A 380 -21.54 -21.22 24.51
N ILE A 381 -21.94 -22.05 25.48
CA ILE A 381 -22.08 -23.48 25.27
C ILE A 381 -23.54 -23.75 24.92
N ASN A 382 -23.78 -24.49 23.84
CA ASN A 382 -25.13 -24.82 23.39
C ASN A 382 -25.35 -26.32 23.43
N GLU A 383 -26.35 -26.78 24.18
CA GLU A 383 -26.84 -28.15 24.09
C GLU A 383 -27.68 -28.31 22.83
N ASN A 384 -27.63 -29.47 22.15
CA ASN A 384 -28.34 -29.72 20.88
C ASN A 384 -29.85 -29.33 20.84
N ASN A 385 -30.48 -29.07 22.00
CA ASN A 385 -31.88 -28.64 22.16
C ASN A 385 -32.08 -27.13 22.50
N GLY A 386 -31.05 -26.29 22.41
CA GLY A 386 -31.19 -24.82 22.41
C GLY A 386 -30.93 -24.09 23.74
N ILE A 387 -30.48 -24.78 24.78
CA ILE A 387 -30.04 -24.14 26.02
C ILE A 387 -28.66 -23.52 25.80
N LYS A 388 -28.55 -22.19 25.93
CA LYS A 388 -27.32 -21.41 25.77
C LYS A 388 -26.88 -20.83 27.11
N ASP A 389 -25.87 -21.43 27.73
CA ASP A 389 -25.24 -20.84 28.91
C ASP A 389 -24.07 -19.96 28.47
N LEU A 390 -24.09 -18.69 28.91
CA LEU A 390 -23.01 -17.73 28.64
C LEU A 390 -21.76 -18.14 29.43
N LEU A 391 -20.68 -18.45 28.72
CA LEU A 391 -19.39 -18.81 29.31
C LEU A 391 -18.53 -17.59 29.56
N SER A 392 -18.43 -16.69 28.59
CA SER A 392 -17.53 -15.54 28.68
C SER A 392 -18.02 -14.39 27.80
N THR A 393 -17.67 -13.17 28.21
CA THR A 393 -17.85 -11.96 27.42
C THR A 393 -16.49 -11.32 27.21
N LEU A 394 -16.02 -11.29 25.96
CA LEU A 394 -14.81 -10.57 25.58
C LEU A 394 -15.20 -9.19 25.07
N ARG A 395 -14.65 -8.13 25.67
CA ARG A 395 -14.82 -6.76 25.19
C ARG A 395 -13.50 -6.25 24.62
N ILE A 396 -13.48 -5.93 23.34
CA ILE A 396 -12.32 -5.40 22.62
C ILE A 396 -12.64 -3.99 22.19
N ASN A 397 -11.91 -3.00 22.72
CA ASN A 397 -11.98 -1.63 22.22
C ASN A 397 -11.04 -1.53 21.00
N ILE A 398 -11.57 -1.19 19.83
CA ILE A 398 -10.79 -1.03 18.59
C ILE A 398 -10.33 0.41 18.43
#